data_AF-A0A9D1QCE6-F1
#
_entry.id   AF-A0A9D1QCE6-F1
#
_cell.length_a   1.000
_cell.length_b   1.000
_cell.length_c   1.000
_cell.angle_alpha   90.00
_cell.angle_beta   90.00
_cell.angle_gamma   90.00
#
_symmetry.space_group_name_H-M   'P 1'
#
loop_
_entity.id
_entity.type
_entity.pdbx_description
1 polymer ?
#
loop_
_entity_poly.entity_id
_entity_poly.type
_entity_poly.pdbx_seq_one_letter_code
_entity_poly.pdbx_strand_id
1 'polypeptide(L)'
;AQYATLNGDETSPVRWLIDRLWALTADHPGENLFELMLCMASQYDLPSYLAGLDFVPEVLSCQYNTCFRDLDLVQKVQAAGIEVAPWPVDGVFDLQSILDMDPVTVVTNRPERLFQMLDPAWTMPAQAAAMLG
;
A
#
# COMPACT_ATOMS: atom_id res chain seq x y z
N ALA A 1 -10.65 -8.75 11.68
CA ALA A 1 -9.22 -8.60 11.33
C ALA A 1 -8.41 -9.50 12.23
N GLN A 2 -8.01 -10.69 11.74
CA GLN A 2 -6.97 -11.49 12.37
C GLN A 2 -5.65 -10.86 11.96
N TYR A 3 -4.96 -10.23 12.90
CA TYR A 3 -3.60 -9.75 12.65
C TYR A 3 -2.67 -10.97 12.78
N ALA A 4 -2.33 -11.56 11.63
CA ALA A 4 -1.38 -12.66 11.58
C ALA A 4 0.01 -12.13 11.94
N THR A 5 0.49 -12.45 13.13
CA THR A 5 1.91 -12.43 13.43
C THR A 5 2.56 -13.66 12.81
N LEU A 6 3.79 -13.51 12.28
CA LEU A 6 4.59 -14.60 11.70
C LEU A 6 4.91 -15.73 12.70
N ASN A 7 4.58 -15.55 13.97
CA ASN A 7 4.69 -16.52 15.05
C ASN A 7 3.33 -16.55 15.74
N GLY A 8 2.66 -17.70 15.75
CA GLY A 8 1.27 -17.90 16.21
C GLY A 8 0.98 -17.67 17.70
N ASP A 9 1.65 -16.71 18.35
CA ASP A 9 1.25 -16.17 19.64
C ASP A 9 0.20 -15.08 19.43
N GLU A 10 -0.99 -15.27 20.02
CA GLU A 10 -2.00 -14.23 20.15
C GLU A 10 -1.46 -13.08 21.01
N THR A 11 -0.72 -12.17 20.38
CA THR A 11 -0.21 -10.99 21.07
C THR A 11 -1.40 -10.10 21.37
N SER A 12 -1.65 -9.83 22.67
CA SER A 12 -2.68 -8.88 23.08
C SER A 12 -2.57 -7.59 22.24
N PRO A 13 -3.67 -7.06 21.67
CA PRO A 13 -3.64 -5.84 20.84
C PRO A 13 -2.96 -4.67 21.56
N VAL A 14 -3.10 -4.61 22.88
CA VAL A 14 -2.43 -3.63 23.74
C VAL A 14 -0.93 -3.83 23.72
N ARG A 15 -0.45 -5.07 23.80
CA ARG A 15 0.98 -5.36 23.80
C ARG A 15 1.62 -5.03 22.45
N TRP A 16 0.98 -5.42 21.36
CA TRP A 16 1.40 -5.05 20.00
C TRP A 16 1.51 -3.54 19.83
N LEU A 17 0.50 -2.79 20.29
CA LEU A 17 0.51 -1.33 20.22
C LEU A 17 1.67 -0.74 21.02
N ILE A 18 1.89 -1.21 22.26
CA ILE A 18 2.99 -0.74 23.11
C ILE A 18 4.35 -1.04 22.46
N ASP A 19 4.55 -2.22 21.89
CA ASP A 19 5.79 -2.57 21.21
C ASP A 19 6.04 -1.64 19.99
N ARG A 20 4.98 -1.29 19.24
CA ARG A 20 5.10 -0.35 18.11
C ARG A 20 5.40 1.08 18.56
N LEU A 21 4.79 1.53 19.65
CA LEU A 21 5.08 2.84 20.25
C LEU A 21 6.53 2.92 20.73
N TRP A 22 7.04 1.88 21.39
CA TRP A 22 8.43 1.84 21.84
C TRP A 22 9.43 1.87 20.69
N ALA A 23 9.20 1.08 19.64
CA ALA A 23 10.02 1.15 18.44
C ALA A 23 10.07 2.57 17.87
N LEU A 24 8.91 3.22 17.75
CA LEU A 24 8.81 4.58 17.22
C LEU A 24 9.55 5.61 18.07
N THR A 25 9.43 5.54 19.41
CA THR A 25 10.15 6.43 20.31
C THR A 25 11.66 6.18 20.35
N ALA A 26 12.09 4.95 20.03
CA ALA A 26 13.51 4.61 19.95
C ALA A 26 14.15 5.12 18.65
N ASP A 27 13.41 5.05 17.53
CA ASP A 27 13.86 5.56 16.22
C ASP A 27 13.93 7.09 16.20
N HIS A 28 13.08 7.76 17.00
CA HIS A 28 12.96 9.23 17.07
C HIS A 28 13.19 9.76 18.50
N PRO A 29 14.43 9.66 19.03
CA PRO A 29 14.70 10.04 20.42
C PRO A 29 14.54 11.55 20.62
N GLY A 30 13.70 11.93 21.58
CA GLY A 30 13.49 13.33 21.97
C GLY A 30 12.44 14.09 21.15
N GLU A 31 11.85 13.46 20.14
CA GLU A 31 10.72 14.02 19.39
C GLU A 31 9.39 13.82 20.15
N ASN A 32 8.45 14.75 19.99
CA ASN A 32 7.13 14.61 20.57
C ASN A 32 6.33 13.57 19.78
N LEU A 33 5.95 12.47 20.44
CA LEU A 33 5.18 11.38 19.83
C LEU A 33 3.89 11.86 19.13
N PHE A 34 3.19 12.85 19.68
CA PHE A 34 1.97 13.39 19.10
C PHE A 34 2.26 14.18 17.82
N GLU A 35 3.29 15.02 17.80
CA GLU A 35 3.72 15.74 16.60
C GLU A 35 4.18 14.78 15.51
N LEU A 36 4.90 13.72 15.89
CA LEU A 36 5.32 12.67 14.98
C LEU A 36 4.13 11.91 14.40
N MET A 37 3.12 11.57 15.23
CA MET A 37 1.88 10.98 14.73
C MET A 37 1.13 11.91 13.78
N LEU A 38 1.11 13.22 14.04
CA LEU A 38 0.51 14.21 13.14
C LEU A 38 1.28 14.32 11.81
N CYS A 39 2.63 14.32 11.86
CA CYS A 39 3.46 14.30 10.65
C CYS A 39 3.30 13.01 9.85
N MET A 40 3.14 11.87 10.52
CA MET A 40 2.81 10.61 9.85
C MET A 40 1.41 10.68 9.26
N ALA A 41 0.44 11.25 9.96
CA ALA A 41 -0.93 11.42 9.46
C ALA A 41 -0.97 12.32 8.22
N SER A 42 -0.19 13.41 8.18
CA SER A 42 -0.13 14.32 7.03
C SER A 42 0.55 13.69 5.81
N GLN A 43 1.49 12.75 6.00
CA GLN A 43 2.08 11.98 4.90
C GLN A 43 1.04 11.11 4.16
N TYR A 44 -0.11 10.80 4.77
CA TYR A 44 -1.19 10.09 4.08
C TYR A 44 -2.08 11.02 3.22
N ASP A 45 -1.95 12.34 3.34
CA ASP A 45 -2.60 13.30 2.43
C ASP A 45 -1.73 13.52 1.19
N LEU A 46 -1.75 12.51 0.31
CA LEU A 46 -0.94 12.50 -0.91
C LEU A 46 -1.22 13.68 -1.85
N PRO A 47 -2.47 14.13 -2.06
CA PRO A 47 -2.73 15.34 -2.86
C PRO A 47 -2.04 16.60 -2.31
N SER A 48 -2.12 16.83 -0.99
CA SER A 48 -1.45 17.98 -0.36
C SER A 48 0.07 17.85 -0.41
N TYR A 49 0.60 16.64 -0.23
CA TYR A 49 2.03 16.35 -0.37
C TYR A 49 2.53 16.66 -1.78
N LEU A 50 1.83 16.17 -2.81
CA LEU A 50 2.16 16.43 -4.21
C LEU A 50 2.11 17.91 -4.57
N ALA A 51 1.11 18.64 -4.06
CA ALA A 51 0.98 20.08 -4.28
C ALA A 51 2.11 20.90 -3.62
N GLY A 52 2.80 20.34 -2.62
CA GLY A 52 3.95 20.96 -1.97
C GLY A 52 5.29 20.74 -2.68
N LEU A 53 5.33 19.90 -3.71
CA LEU A 53 6.54 19.66 -4.50
C LEU A 53 6.78 20.84 -5.46
N ASP A 54 8.05 21.18 -5.68
CA ASP A 54 8.48 22.16 -6.67
C ASP A 54 8.61 21.58 -8.09
N PHE A 55 8.24 20.31 -8.26
CA PHE A 55 8.17 19.59 -9.52
C PHE A 55 6.97 18.65 -9.56
N VAL A 56 6.56 18.22 -10.76
CA VAL A 56 5.52 17.20 -10.95
C VAL A 56 6.21 15.84 -11.16
N PRO A 57 6.02 14.85 -10.27
CA PRO A 57 6.59 13.52 -10.47
C PRO A 57 5.89 12.80 -11.62
N GLU A 58 6.62 11.94 -12.32
CA GLU A 58 6.03 11.07 -13.36
C GLU A 58 5.18 9.96 -12.73
N VAL A 59 5.66 9.40 -11.62
CA VAL A 59 5.02 8.27 -10.92
C VAL A 59 4.94 8.54 -9.42
N LEU A 60 3.73 8.41 -8.87
CA LEU A 60 3.44 8.28 -7.45
C LEU A 60 3.41 6.80 -7.06
N SER A 61 4.50 6.33 -6.46
CA SER A 61 4.56 4.98 -5.89
C SER A 61 4.18 5.02 -4.40
N CYS A 62 2.99 4.54 -4.05
CA CYS A 62 2.46 4.62 -2.68
C CYS A 62 2.00 3.26 -2.15
N GLN A 63 1.95 3.12 -0.82
CA GLN A 63 1.38 1.91 -0.25
C GLN A 63 -0.12 1.82 -0.54
N TYR A 64 -0.58 0.62 -0.92
CA TYR A 64 -1.96 0.40 -1.39
C TYR A 64 -3.03 0.79 -0.36
N ASN A 65 -2.73 0.65 0.93
CA ASN A 65 -3.58 1.07 2.04
C ASN A 65 -3.97 2.56 1.99
N THR A 66 -3.15 3.40 1.36
CA THR A 66 -3.43 4.83 1.23
C THR A 66 -4.55 5.09 0.23
N CYS A 67 -4.65 4.27 -0.81
CA CYS A 67 -5.74 4.33 -1.79
C CYS A 67 -7.10 3.99 -1.16
N PHE A 68 -7.13 3.26 -0.05
CA PHE A 68 -8.39 2.92 0.64
C PHE A 68 -8.92 4.02 1.56
N ARG A 69 -8.12 5.06 1.83
CA ARG A 69 -8.58 6.24 2.58
C ARG A 69 -9.35 7.22 1.71
N ASP A 70 -8.99 7.30 0.43
CA ASP A 70 -9.62 8.12 -0.59
C ASP A 70 -9.73 7.29 -1.87
N LEU A 71 -10.90 6.73 -2.14
CA LEU A 71 -11.13 5.82 -3.28
C LEU A 71 -10.94 6.53 -4.64
N ASP A 72 -11.03 7.86 -4.66
CA ASP A 72 -10.84 8.66 -5.87
C ASP A 72 -9.37 9.11 -6.03
N LEU A 73 -8.47 8.74 -5.09
CA LEU A 73 -7.08 9.20 -5.08
C LEU A 73 -6.37 8.90 -6.41
N VAL A 74 -6.50 7.66 -6.90
CA VAL A 74 -5.85 7.20 -8.14
C VAL A 74 -6.26 8.10 -9.30
N GLN A 75 -7.56 8.31 -9.46
CA GLN A 75 -8.14 9.12 -10.53
C GLN A 75 -7.76 10.60 -10.41
N LYS A 76 -7.78 11.17 -9.19
CA LYS A 76 -7.38 12.57 -8.94
C LYS A 76 -5.92 12.82 -9.33
N VAL A 77 -5.02 11.91 -8.94
CA VAL A 77 -3.59 12.03 -9.21
C VAL A 77 -3.28 11.79 -10.69
N GLN A 78 -3.92 10.81 -11.31
CA GLN A 78 -3.81 10.57 -12.76
C GLN A 78 -4.36 11.71 -13.60
N ALA A 79 -5.43 12.39 -13.15
CA ALA A 79 -5.95 13.58 -13.81
C ALA A 79 -4.95 14.76 -13.80
N ALA A 80 -4.01 14.77 -12.85
CA ALA A 80 -2.90 15.72 -12.81
C ALA A 80 -1.70 15.29 -13.71
N GLY A 81 -1.83 14.18 -14.46
CA GLY A 81 -0.78 13.65 -15.33
C GLY A 81 0.27 12.80 -14.62
N ILE A 82 -0.01 12.36 -13.40
CA ILE A 82 0.90 11.57 -12.56
C ILE A 82 0.42 10.12 -12.54
N GLU A 83 1.26 9.16 -12.92
CA GLU A 83 0.93 7.74 -12.83
C GLU A 83 0.89 7.29 -11.37
N VAL A 84 -0.09 6.49 -10.97
CA VAL A 84 -0.14 5.93 -9.60
C VAL A 84 0.21 4.44 -9.64
N ALA A 85 1.15 4.05 -8.80
CA ALA A 85 1.65 2.67 -8.67
C ALA A 85 1.52 2.17 -7.21
N PRO A 86 0.36 1.61 -6.83
CA PRO A 86 0.16 1.07 -5.48
C PRO A 86 1.01 -0.18 -5.21
N TRP A 87 1.60 -0.31 -4.02
CA TRP A 87 2.47 -1.43 -3.64
C TRP A 87 2.35 -1.91 -2.18
N PRO A 88 2.74 -3.17 -1.88
CA PRO A 88 2.46 -4.32 -2.73
C PRO A 88 0.98 -4.71 -2.60
N VAL A 89 0.32 -5.04 -3.70
CA VAL A 89 -1.10 -5.48 -3.69
C VAL A 89 -1.18 -6.99 -3.95
N ASP A 90 -1.27 -7.78 -2.89
CA ASP A 90 -1.17 -9.26 -3.00
C ASP A 90 -2.48 -10.00 -2.72
N GLY A 91 -3.36 -9.41 -1.92
CA GLY A 91 -4.66 -9.98 -1.54
C GLY A 91 -5.67 -9.84 -2.67
N VAL A 92 -6.50 -10.87 -2.89
CA VAL A 92 -7.49 -10.87 -3.99
C VAL A 92 -8.50 -9.71 -3.85
N PHE A 93 -8.97 -9.46 -2.63
CA PHE A 93 -9.91 -8.35 -2.37
C PHE A 93 -9.24 -6.99 -2.50
N ASP A 94 -7.99 -6.87 -2.05
CA ASP A 94 -7.23 -5.63 -2.18
C ASP A 94 -6.95 -5.33 -3.65
N LEU A 95 -6.58 -6.36 -4.42
CA LEU A 95 -6.35 -6.26 -5.86
C LEU A 95 -7.62 -5.85 -6.59
N GLN A 96 -8.77 -6.46 -6.27
CA GLN A 96 -10.05 -6.05 -6.87
C GLN A 96 -10.35 -4.58 -6.57
N SER A 97 -10.24 -4.19 -5.29
CA SER A 97 -10.54 -2.82 -4.86
C SER A 97 -9.62 -1.79 -5.52
N ILE A 98 -8.35 -2.13 -5.71
CA ILE A 98 -7.38 -1.30 -6.42
C ILE A 98 -7.70 -1.26 -7.91
N LEU A 99 -8.04 -2.38 -8.57
CA LEU A 99 -8.41 -2.42 -9.98
C LEU A 99 -9.68 -1.61 -10.27
N ASP A 100 -10.65 -1.59 -9.34
CA ASP A 100 -11.87 -0.78 -9.47
C ASP A 100 -11.57 0.74 -9.50
N MET A 101 -10.38 1.17 -9.06
CA MET A 101 -9.92 2.56 -9.14
C MET A 101 -9.24 2.89 -10.48
N ASP A 102 -9.15 1.93 -11.41
CA ASP A 102 -8.52 2.05 -12.73
C ASP A 102 -7.05 2.53 -12.73
N PRO A 103 -6.16 1.93 -11.91
CA PRO A 103 -4.75 2.28 -11.89
C PRO A 103 -4.06 1.86 -13.19
N VAL A 104 -3.15 2.71 -13.67
CA VAL A 104 -2.30 2.39 -14.82
C VAL A 104 -1.28 1.30 -14.45
N THR A 105 -0.76 1.33 -13.23
CA THR A 105 0.27 0.40 -12.74
C THR A 105 -0.10 -0.16 -11.38
N VAL A 106 0.16 -1.46 -11.19
CA VAL A 106 0.03 -2.13 -9.89
C VAL A 106 1.31 -2.91 -9.62
N VAL A 107 1.88 -2.74 -8.42
CA VAL A 107 3.03 -3.53 -7.98
C VAL A 107 2.52 -4.66 -7.10
N THR A 108 2.70 -5.90 -7.55
CA THR A 108 2.22 -7.10 -6.86
C THR A 108 3.29 -8.19 -6.84
N ASN A 109 3.39 -8.91 -5.73
CA ASN A 109 4.17 -10.15 -5.63
C ASN A 109 3.39 -11.36 -6.18
N ARG A 110 2.14 -11.14 -6.60
CA ARG A 110 1.23 -12.16 -7.11
C ARG A 110 0.75 -11.83 -8.54
N PRO A 111 1.67 -11.63 -9.50
CA PRO A 111 1.30 -11.26 -10.87
C PRO A 111 0.39 -12.29 -11.54
N GLU A 112 0.50 -13.57 -11.16
CA GLU A 112 -0.39 -14.63 -11.65
C GLU A 112 -1.85 -14.37 -11.32
N ARG A 113 -2.13 -13.80 -10.14
CA ARG A 113 -3.50 -13.47 -9.73
C ARG A 113 -4.01 -12.27 -10.49
N LEU A 114 -3.17 -11.25 -10.66
CA LEU A 114 -3.50 -10.07 -11.45
C LEU A 114 -3.85 -10.45 -12.89
N PHE A 115 -3.05 -11.30 -13.54
CA PHE A 115 -3.37 -11.75 -14.88
C PHE A 115 -4.66 -12.57 -14.96
N GLN A 116 -4.93 -13.46 -14.00
CA GLN A 116 -6.20 -14.20 -13.96
C GLN A 116 -7.43 -13.30 -13.74
N MET A 117 -7.27 -12.20 -13.00
CA MET A 117 -8.34 -11.23 -12.76
C MET A 117 -8.59 -10.36 -13.98
N LEU A 118 -7.54 -9.98 -14.73
CA LEU A 118 -7.65 -9.21 -15.96
C LEU A 118 -8.15 -10.05 -17.15
N ASP A 119 -7.73 -11.31 -17.22
CA ASP A 119 -8.14 -12.26 -18.25
C ASP A 119 -8.38 -13.65 -17.62
N PRO A 120 -9.65 -14.04 -17.39
CA PRO A 120 -9.98 -15.35 -16.83
C PRO A 120 -9.55 -16.54 -17.70
N ALA A 121 -9.25 -16.33 -18.99
CA ALA A 121 -8.70 -17.35 -19.87
C ALA A 121 -7.18 -17.47 -19.77
N TRP A 122 -6.52 -16.52 -19.08
CA TRP A 122 -5.08 -16.56 -18.87
C TRP A 122 -4.69 -17.79 -18.07
N THR A 123 -3.69 -18.49 -18.56
CA THR A 123 -3.11 -19.66 -17.89
C THR A 123 -1.64 -19.42 -17.66
N MET A 124 -1.16 -19.78 -16.47
CA MET A 124 0.24 -19.63 -16.14
C MET A 124 1.09 -20.57 -17.00
N PRO A 125 2.14 -20.06 -17.67
CA PRO A 125 3.07 -20.91 -18.40
C PRO A 125 3.67 -21.98 -17.49
N ALA A 126 3.79 -23.22 -17.99
CA ALA A 126 4.27 -24.35 -17.20
C ALA A 126 5.65 -24.10 -16.56
N GLN A 127 6.52 -23.36 -17.23
CA GLN A 127 7.84 -22.97 -16.73
C GLN A 127 7.73 -22.03 -15.53
N ALA A 128 6.82 -21.04 -15.57
CA ALA A 128 6.59 -20.13 -14.45
C ALA A 128 5.94 -20.84 -13.26
N ALA A 129 5.00 -21.77 -13.54
CA ALA A 129 4.37 -22.61 -12.52
C ALA A 129 5.39 -23.42 -11.73
N ALA A 130 6.43 -23.93 -12.39
CA ALA A 130 7.50 -24.68 -11.76
C ALA A 130 8.43 -23.83 -10.87
N MET A 131 8.49 -22.51 -11.07
CA MET A 131 9.33 -21.60 -10.26
C MET A 131 8.62 -21.08 -9.00
N LEU A 132 7.30 -21.20 -8.94
CA LEU A 132 6.48 -20.80 -7.78
C LEU A 132 6.17 -21.96 -6.83
N GLY A 133 6.65 -23.17 -7.14
CA GLY A 133 6.49 -24.40 -6.36
C GLY A 133 7.57 -24.61 -5.32
#